data_AF-A0A7V2Z2N2-F1
#
_entry.id   AF-A0A7V2Z2N2-F1
#
_cell.length_a   1.000
_cell.length_b   1.000
_cell.length_c   1.000
_cell.angle_alpha   90.00
_cell.angle_beta   90.00
_cell.angle_gamma   90.00
#
_symmetry.space_group_name_H-M   'P 1'
#
loop_
_entity.id
_entity.type
_entity.pdbx_description
1 polymer ?
#
loop_
_entity_poly.entity_id
_entity_poly.type
_entity_poly.pdbx_seq_one_letter_code
_entity_poly.pdbx_strand_id
1 'polypeptide(L)'
;PRRYSLVLVFAELSGARPGERVFDVEVQGTPVIRGLDVADAAGGGNRLIVRRIDDILVTDAVKIWFTPSGRKEGRSPLLCGVEIVMID
;
A
#
# COMPACT_ATOMS: atom_id res chain seq x y z
N PRO A 1 14.72 -13.73 -13.92
CA PRO A 1 13.53 -13.18 -13.22
C PRO A 1 13.10 -14.19 -12.15
N ARG A 2 12.56 -13.72 -11.03
CA ARG A 2 12.01 -14.55 -9.95
C ARG A 2 10.66 -14.01 -9.55
N ARG A 3 9.80 -14.88 -9.02
CA ARG A 3 8.48 -14.49 -8.52
C ARG A 3 8.59 -14.17 -7.03
N TYR A 4 7.82 -13.18 -6.61
CA TYR A 4 7.77 -12.73 -5.22
C TYR A 4 6.33 -12.55 -4.76
N SER A 5 6.13 -12.78 -3.47
CA SER A 5 4.97 -12.31 -2.72
C SER A 5 5.37 -11.12 -1.86
N LEU A 6 4.54 -10.08 -1.88
CA LEU A 6 4.68 -8.89 -1.08
C LEU A 6 3.57 -8.84 -0.03
N VAL A 7 3.93 -8.45 1.19
CA VAL A 7 2.97 -8.04 2.20
C VAL A 7 3.24 -6.58 2.54
N LEU A 8 2.22 -5.74 2.37
CA LEU A 8 2.24 -4.32 2.70
C LEU A 8 1.39 -4.10 3.95
N VAL A 9 1.98 -3.49 4.97
CA VAL A 9 1.34 -3.21 6.25
C VAL A 9 1.11 -1.71 6.37
N PHE A 10 -0.13 -1.33 6.69
CA PHE A 10 -0.54 0.06 6.85
C PHE A 10 -1.23 0.25 8.20
N ALA A 11 -1.01 1.39 8.84
CA ALA A 11 -1.78 1.85 9.99
C ALA A 11 -1.82 3.39 9.98
N GLU A 12 -2.99 3.98 10.17
CA GLU A 12 -3.12 5.43 10.31
C GLU A 12 -2.84 5.84 11.76
N LEU A 13 -1.58 6.21 12.03
CA LEU A 13 -1.09 6.60 13.36
C LEU A 13 -0.98 8.12 13.56
N SER A 14 -1.20 8.91 12.51
CA SER A 14 -1.04 10.38 12.53
C SER A 14 -2.36 11.12 12.68
N GLY A 15 -3.45 10.41 12.97
CA GLY A 15 -4.77 10.98 13.21
C GLY A 15 -5.51 11.47 11.97
N ALA A 16 -5.21 10.95 10.78
CA ALA A 16 -6.06 11.21 9.61
C ALA A 16 -7.44 10.56 9.80
N ARG A 17 -8.50 11.30 9.48
CA ARG A 17 -9.87 10.75 9.43
C ARG A 17 -10.11 10.04 8.09
N PRO A 18 -11.13 9.15 8.01
CA PRO A 18 -11.59 8.61 6.73
C PRO A 18 -11.78 9.72 5.69
N GLY A 19 -11.22 9.50 4.51
CA GLY A 19 -11.22 10.37 3.34
C GLY A 19 -10.08 11.40 3.30
N GLU A 20 -9.26 11.51 4.33
CA GLU A 20 -8.16 12.50 4.40
C GLU A 20 -6.82 11.95 3.88
N ARG A 21 -6.62 10.64 3.91
CA ARG A 21 -5.49 9.96 3.27
C ARG A 21 -5.99 8.83 2.40
N VAL A 22 -6.04 9.09 1.10
CA VAL A 22 -6.47 8.13 0.09
C VAL A 22 -5.38 8.08 -0.98
N PHE A 23 -4.95 6.88 -1.36
CA PHE A 23 -3.87 6.70 -2.33
C PHE A 23 -3.97 5.39 -3.10
N ASP A 24 -3.43 5.39 -4.31
CA ASP A 24 -3.25 4.19 -5.13
C ASP A 24 -1.90 3.54 -4.83
N VAL A 25 -1.82 2.22 -5.08
CA VAL A 25 -0.59 1.42 -4.98
C VAL A 25 -0.36 0.70 -6.29
N GLU A 26 0.85 0.84 -6.84
CA GLU A 26 1.29 0.11 -8.02
C GLU A 26 2.53 -0.73 -7.68
N VAL A 27 2.60 -1.94 -8.23
CA VAL A 27 3.75 -2.82 -8.12
C VAL A 27 4.20 -3.19 -9.52
N GLN A 28 5.50 -3.02 -9.82
CA GLN A 28 6.05 -3.26 -11.15
C GLN A 28 5.30 -2.53 -12.27
N GLY A 29 4.81 -1.31 -12.01
CA GLY A 29 4.03 -0.50 -12.96
C GLY A 29 2.60 -1.00 -13.19
N THR A 30 2.13 -1.99 -12.42
CA THR A 30 0.76 -2.50 -12.46
C THR A 30 -0.01 -1.99 -11.24
N PRO A 31 -1.17 -1.36 -11.41
CA PRO A 31 -2.03 -0.96 -10.28
C PRO A 31 -2.54 -2.20 -9.52
N VAL A 32 -2.22 -2.29 -8.23
CA VAL A 32 -2.60 -3.43 -7.37
C VAL A 32 -3.65 -3.03 -6.33
N ILE A 33 -3.70 -1.77 -5.93
CA ILE A 33 -4.72 -1.22 -5.04
C ILE A 33 -5.11 0.16 -5.56
N ARG A 34 -6.42 0.45 -5.64
CA ARG A 34 -6.92 1.79 -5.98
C ARG A 34 -7.70 2.40 -4.83
N GLY A 35 -7.49 3.68 -4.57
CA GLY A 35 -8.24 4.46 -3.59
C GLY A 35 -8.13 3.93 -2.16
N LEU A 36 -6.95 3.47 -1.73
CA LEU A 36 -6.76 2.95 -0.38
C LEU A 36 -6.92 4.07 0.65
N ASP A 37 -8.00 3.98 1.42
CA ASP A 37 -8.18 4.70 2.67
C ASP A 37 -7.86 3.76 3.84
N VAL A 38 -6.74 4.02 4.51
CA VAL A 38 -6.27 3.16 5.61
C VAL A 38 -7.18 3.29 6.84
N ALA A 39 -7.64 4.50 7.15
CA ALA A 39 -8.48 4.75 8.33
C ALA A 39 -9.87 4.14 8.15
N ASP A 40 -10.46 4.29 6.97
CA ASP A 40 -11.75 3.67 6.64
C ASP A 40 -11.65 2.14 6.62
N ALA A 41 -10.67 1.59 5.89
CA ALA A 41 -10.49 0.15 5.76
C ALA A 41 -10.14 -0.55 7.08
N ALA A 42 -9.52 0.15 8.03
CA ALA A 42 -9.21 -0.37 9.36
C ALA A 42 -10.36 -0.21 10.37
N GLY A 43 -11.40 0.56 10.04
CA GLY A 43 -12.48 0.95 10.95
C GLY A 43 -12.05 1.99 12.00
N GLY A 44 -11.06 2.82 11.68
CA GLY A 44 -10.52 3.89 12.54
C GLY A 44 -8.99 3.96 12.54
N GLY A 45 -8.44 5.02 13.16
CA GLY A 45 -6.99 5.17 13.36
C GLY A 45 -6.43 4.16 14.38
N ASN A 46 -5.10 4.06 14.46
CA ASN A 46 -4.37 3.17 15.39
C ASN A 46 -4.70 1.68 15.23
N ARG A 47 -5.12 1.28 14.03
CA ARG A 47 -5.44 -0.11 13.68
C ARG A 47 -4.69 -0.47 12.41
N LEU A 48 -4.09 -1.64 12.40
CA LEU A 48 -3.33 -2.11 11.24
C LEU A 48 -4.25 -2.80 10.24
N ILE A 49 -3.92 -2.67 8.97
CA ILE A 49 -4.41 -3.51 7.88
C ILE A 49 -3.23 -4.07 7.09
N VAL A 50 -3.44 -5.25 6.53
CA VAL A 50 -2.45 -5.97 5.75
C VAL A 50 -2.99 -6.17 4.33
N ARG A 51 -2.13 -6.00 3.33
CA ARG A 51 -2.43 -6.27 1.92
C ARG A 51 -1.35 -7.16 1.35
N ARG A 52 -1.76 -8.33 0.86
CA ARG A 52 -0.88 -9.28 0.18
C ARG A 52 -1.01 -9.10 -1.33
N ILE A 53 0.12 -9.09 -2.02
CA ILE A 53 0.20 -9.05 -3.47
C ILE A 53 1.12 -10.19 -3.89
N ASP A 54 0.56 -11.20 -4.55
CA ASP A 54 1.29 -12.38 -4.98
C ASP A 54 1.70 -12.27 -6.47
N ASP A 55 2.53 -13.22 -6.88
CA ASP A 55 2.92 -13.47 -8.27
C ASP A 55 3.64 -12.31 -8.98
N ILE A 56 4.44 -11.55 -8.24
CA ILE A 56 5.18 -10.41 -8.80
C ILE A 56 6.47 -10.88 -9.47
N LEU A 57 6.56 -10.72 -10.79
CA LEU A 57 7.76 -11.02 -11.56
C LEU A 57 8.80 -9.89 -11.42
N VAL A 58 9.96 -10.22 -10.88
CA VAL A 58 11.06 -9.27 -10.60
C VAL A 58 12.32 -9.69 -11.35
N THR A 59 12.94 -8.76 -12.05
CA THR A 59 14.23 -8.96 -12.74
C THR A 59 15.41 -8.38 -11.97
N ASP A 60 15.23 -7.22 -11.35
CA ASP A 60 16.28 -6.46 -10.67
C ASP A 60 15.81 -6.01 -9.28
N ALA A 61 14.92 -5.02 -9.23
CA ALA A 61 14.35 -4.50 -7.99
C ALA A 61 12.81 -4.62 -7.97
N VAL A 62 12.26 -4.84 -6.77
CA VAL A 62 10.83 -4.65 -6.50
C VAL A 62 10.55 -3.15 -6.46
N LYS A 63 9.72 -2.66 -7.40
CA LYS A 63 9.28 -1.27 -7.44
C LYS A 63 7.84 -1.15 -6.96
N ILE A 64 7.64 -0.38 -5.91
CA ILE A 64 6.33 -0.08 -5.33
C ILE A 64 6.13 1.43 -5.38
N TRP A 65 5.04 1.86 -6.01
CA TRP A 65 4.66 3.27 -6.11
C TRP A 65 3.42 3.52 -5.28
N PHE A 66 3.43 4.66 -4.59
CA PHE A 66 2.29 5.15 -3.83
C PHE A 66 1.92 6.53 -4.36
N THR A 67 0.70 6.67 -4.86
CA THR A 67 0.24 7.90 -5.51
C THR A 67 -0.95 8.47 -4.73
N PRO A 68 -0.84 9.67 -4.13
CA PRO A 68 -2.00 10.30 -3.51
C PRO A 68 -3.15 10.38 -4.52
N SER A 69 -4.31 9.83 -4.15
CA SER A 69 -5.49 9.73 -5.00
C SER A 69 -6.68 10.23 -4.18
N GLY A 70 -7.07 11.49 -4.34
CA GLY A 70 -8.10 12.07 -3.49
C GLY A 70 -8.16 13.59 -3.59
N ARG A 71 -8.42 14.26 -2.48
CA ARG A 71 -8.51 15.71 -2.41
C ARG A 71 -7.16 16.34 -2.80
N LYS A 72 -7.17 17.51 -3.44
CA LYS A 72 -5.95 18.24 -3.87
C LYS A 72 -4.96 18.52 -2.73
N GLU A 73 -5.41 18.49 -1.47
CA GLU A 73 -4.61 18.67 -0.25
C GLU A 73 -4.66 17.44 0.66
N GLY A 74 -4.89 16.25 0.08
CA GLY A 74 -4.87 14.98 0.82
C GLY A 74 -3.50 14.74 1.46
N ARG A 75 -3.49 14.02 2.60
CA ARG A 75 -2.23 13.64 3.23
C ARG A 75 -1.46 12.66 2.34
N SER A 76 -0.13 12.72 2.36
CA SER A 76 0.75 11.82 1.59
C SER A 76 0.44 10.34 1.88
N PRO A 77 0.74 9.40 1.00
CA PRO A 77 0.68 7.98 1.33
C PRO A 77 1.55 7.62 2.56
N LEU A 78 1.25 6.49 3.19
CA LEU A 78 2.07 5.91 4.26
C LEU A 78 2.28 4.42 4.01
N LEU A 79 3.35 3.87 4.58
CA LEU A 79 3.63 2.44 4.66
C LEU A 79 4.30 2.20 6.01
N CYS A 80 3.82 1.23 6.77
CA CYS A 80 4.35 0.90 8.10
C CYS A 80 5.31 -0.28 8.07
N GLY A 81 5.14 -1.20 7.12
CA GLY A 81 5.99 -2.37 6.98
C GLY A 81 5.86 -2.99 5.60
N VAL A 82 6.93 -3.67 5.18
CA VAL A 82 6.98 -4.43 3.94
C VAL A 82 7.67 -5.75 4.21
N GLU A 83 7.08 -6.84 3.75
CA GLU A 83 7.72 -8.15 3.66
C GLU A 83 7.75 -8.55 2.18
N ILE A 84 8.89 -9.08 1.74
CA ILE A 84 9.15 -9.48 0.36
C ILE A 84 9.75 -10.87 0.42
N VAL A 85 9.01 -11.87 -0.07
CA VAL A 85 9.41 -13.27 -0.04
C VAL A 85 9.46 -13.80 -1.46
N MET A 86 10.59 -14.40 -1.85
CA MET A 86 10.68 -15.13 -3.12
C MET A 86 9.74 -16.33 -3.04
N ILE A 87 8.92 -16.53 -4.07
CA ILE A 87 8.06 -17.71 -4.21
C ILE A 87 8.56 -18.49 -5.42
N ASP A 88 8.81 -19.78 -5.24
CA ASP A 88 9.37 -20.68 -6.25
C ASP A 88 8.41 -20.90 -7.43
#